data_AF-A0A5E4JNW5-F1
#
_entry.id   AF-A0A5E4JNW5-F1
#
_cell.length_a   1.000
_cell.length_b   1.000
_cell.length_c   1.000
_cell.angle_alpha   90.00
_cell.angle_beta   90.00
_cell.angle_gamma   90.00
#
_symmetry.space_group_name_H-M   'P 1'
#
loop_
_entity.id
_entity.type
_entity.pdbx_description
1 polymer ?
#
loop_
_entity_poly.entity_id
_entity_poly.type
_entity_poly.pdbx_seq_one_letter_code
_entity_poly.pdbx_strand_id
1 'polypeptide(L)'
;MDFIPKLVMDLIFSWGRMFTALALSIAFSIAVGVTAATSKRAENVLIPVIDVLQTIPILGFFPVVIYLVVLLVPGYVGINAAVVFLIFTSMAWNITFGVYEAVKSIPDELIEVARISHLTKFQMLRSIYVPAAMPRIAYQSAISWSVGLFYLVTSEIFSTGSSNFAVQYGIGTEIANLVLMKDALTYATAIGFFILAVLLTRWLFIRPLAIYSEKFSFKEEQRASKRSSVLAFYSGVGRFIEKHMPIVTVEFKNQGEKKRQPLKTGEAADSKGISAGMVSAAIVSTFIVVSAAAIILTNDYAFAPQLLAALGLSFARVWGMYLICAAIAIPVGIKVAKSAKSYETVFAVLQIVASIPATILLPAIVALLLVMPFGNELTALAIIFFAMIWYLLFSVIAGVRTIPEQFGELLSIYKVGWVRAWREIYIPAILPSFVTGSITAIGGAWNALIVAEYFSVGSGASTTVMTQVGGGIGKLLDLATFQGSLMHMFLALAAMVVMVMVINRLVWQRLYRHVTLKYRIE
;
A
#
# COMPACT_ATOMS: atom_id res chain seq x y z
N MET A 1 -24.27 -25.20 -10.41
CA MET A 1 -24.83 -23.94 -9.87
C MET A 1 -24.79 -22.92 -10.98
N ASP A 2 -25.80 -22.08 -11.10
CA ASP A 2 -25.75 -20.95 -12.02
C ASP A 2 -24.54 -20.07 -11.68
N PHE A 3 -23.84 -19.60 -12.73
CA PHE A 3 -22.61 -18.82 -12.60
C PHE A 3 -22.78 -17.57 -11.70
N ILE A 4 -23.90 -16.87 -11.83
CA ILE A 4 -24.17 -15.62 -11.11
C ILE A 4 -24.26 -15.83 -9.58
N PRO A 5 -25.08 -16.76 -9.04
CA PRO A 5 -25.08 -17.08 -7.61
C PRO A 5 -23.70 -17.44 -7.05
N LYS A 6 -22.90 -18.21 -7.79
CA LYS A 6 -21.53 -18.57 -7.38
C LYS A 6 -20.66 -17.32 -7.30
N LEU A 7 -20.67 -16.49 -8.34
CA LEU A 7 -19.91 -15.24 -8.39
C LEU A 7 -20.27 -14.28 -7.25
N VAL A 8 -21.56 -14.17 -6.91
CA VAL A 8 -22.02 -13.37 -5.78
C VAL A 8 -21.47 -13.91 -4.46
N MET A 9 -21.48 -15.23 -4.26
CA MET A 9 -20.89 -15.85 -3.07
C MET A 9 -19.38 -15.58 -2.99
N ASP A 10 -18.66 -15.75 -4.10
CA ASP A 10 -17.22 -15.47 -4.19
C ASP A 10 -16.90 -14.02 -3.78
N LEU A 11 -17.70 -13.05 -4.26
CA LEU A 11 -17.58 -11.65 -3.87
C LEU A 11 -17.87 -11.42 -2.38
N ILE A 12 -18.91 -12.05 -1.83
CA ILE A 12 -19.25 -11.90 -0.41
C ILE A 12 -18.08 -12.37 0.47
N PHE A 13 -17.47 -13.50 0.15
CA PHE A 13 -16.31 -14.01 0.90
C PHE A 13 -15.08 -13.09 0.74
N SER A 14 -14.77 -12.66 -0.49
CA SER A 14 -13.65 -11.75 -0.75
C SER A 14 -13.81 -10.41 -0.01
N TRP A 15 -15.00 -9.81 -0.03
CA TRP A 15 -15.28 -8.57 0.69
C TRP A 15 -15.33 -8.78 2.21
N GLY A 16 -15.82 -9.93 2.66
CA GLY A 16 -15.75 -10.32 4.07
C GLY A 16 -14.31 -10.29 4.59
N ARG A 17 -13.37 -10.91 3.86
CA ARG A 17 -11.93 -10.88 4.19
C ARG A 17 -11.39 -9.46 4.23
N MET A 18 -11.73 -8.62 3.25
CA MET A 18 -11.32 -7.22 3.20
C MET A 18 -11.79 -6.41 4.41
N PHE A 19 -13.07 -6.53 4.78
CA PHE A 19 -13.61 -5.83 5.95
C PHE A 19 -13.02 -6.34 7.26
N THR A 20 -12.83 -7.66 7.41
CA THR A 20 -12.16 -8.23 8.58
C THR A 20 -10.74 -7.72 8.71
N ALA A 21 -9.96 -7.75 7.62
CA ALA A 21 -8.59 -7.25 7.60
C ALA A 21 -8.50 -5.76 7.92
N LEU A 22 -9.41 -4.93 7.35
CA LEU A 22 -9.46 -3.51 7.64
C LEU A 22 -9.79 -3.23 9.11
N ALA A 23 -10.77 -3.94 9.69
CA ALA A 23 -11.14 -3.78 11.09
C ALA A 23 -9.97 -4.13 12.03
N LEU A 24 -9.29 -5.24 11.76
CA LEU A 24 -8.07 -5.64 12.48
C LEU A 24 -6.96 -4.59 12.33
N SER A 25 -6.79 -4.04 11.12
CA SER A 25 -5.77 -3.04 10.81
C SER A 25 -6.01 -1.73 11.56
N ILE A 26 -7.26 -1.25 11.63
CA ILE A 26 -7.62 -0.05 12.38
C ILE A 26 -7.40 -0.28 13.88
N ALA A 27 -7.85 -1.42 14.42
CA ALA A 27 -7.65 -1.75 15.83
C ALA A 27 -6.17 -1.81 16.21
N PHE A 28 -5.36 -2.50 15.40
CA PHE A 28 -3.91 -2.55 15.54
C PHE A 28 -3.28 -1.15 15.46
N SER A 29 -3.68 -0.35 14.47
CA SER A 29 -3.13 0.99 14.24
C SER A 29 -3.46 1.96 15.35
N ILE A 30 -4.65 1.90 15.94
CA ILE A 30 -5.00 2.68 17.12
C ILE A 30 -4.12 2.26 18.30
N ALA A 31 -3.98 0.96 18.56
CA ALA A 31 -3.17 0.47 19.67
C ALA A 31 -1.69 0.85 19.53
N VAL A 32 -1.09 0.58 18.37
CA VAL A 32 0.33 0.77 18.10
C VAL A 32 0.66 2.24 17.84
N GLY A 33 -0.13 2.92 17.01
CA GLY A 33 0.10 4.32 16.63
C GLY A 33 -0.05 5.29 17.80
N VAL A 34 -1.10 5.14 18.63
CA VAL A 34 -1.27 5.96 19.84
C VAL A 34 -0.16 5.67 20.85
N THR A 35 0.21 4.40 21.05
CA THR A 35 1.28 4.04 21.99
C THR A 35 2.62 4.62 21.54
N ALA A 36 2.95 4.53 20.24
CA ALA A 36 4.15 5.13 19.68
C ALA A 36 4.14 6.66 19.79
N ALA A 37 3.00 7.32 19.59
CA ALA A 37 2.92 8.78 19.66
C ALA A 37 3.07 9.32 21.09
N THR A 38 2.54 8.60 22.08
CA THR A 38 2.44 9.06 23.47
C THR A 38 3.62 8.65 24.37
N SER A 39 4.44 7.68 23.96
CA SER A 39 5.58 7.20 24.74
C SER A 39 6.87 7.26 23.93
N LYS A 40 7.86 8.03 24.39
CA LYS A 40 9.15 8.17 23.68
C LYS A 40 9.91 6.84 23.59
N ARG A 41 9.79 5.97 24.60
CA ARG A 41 10.36 4.61 24.55
C ARG A 41 9.69 3.77 23.47
N ALA A 42 8.37 3.84 23.36
CA ALA A 42 7.64 3.10 22.34
C ALA A 42 7.90 3.66 20.94
N GLU A 43 7.97 4.99 20.78
CA GLU A 43 8.34 5.66 19.53
C GLU A 43 9.69 5.15 18.99
N ASN A 44 10.70 5.13 19.85
CA ASN A 44 12.06 4.72 19.49
C ASN A 44 12.20 3.23 19.14
N VAL A 45 11.18 2.40 19.41
CA VAL A 45 11.19 0.96 19.11
C VAL A 45 10.18 0.63 18.01
N LEU A 46 8.91 1.00 18.18
CA LEU A 46 7.82 0.66 17.28
C LEU A 46 8.00 1.32 15.91
N ILE A 47 8.39 2.59 15.84
CA ILE A 47 8.51 3.28 14.54
C ILE A 47 9.62 2.66 13.68
N PRO A 48 10.86 2.43 14.17
CA PRO A 48 11.87 1.70 13.40
C PRO A 48 11.46 0.28 13.03
N VAL A 49 10.79 -0.45 13.92
CA VAL A 49 10.31 -1.82 13.63
C VAL A 49 9.27 -1.81 12.51
N ILE A 50 8.28 -0.91 12.57
CA ILE A 50 7.27 -0.77 11.52
C ILE A 50 7.91 -0.34 10.20
N ASP A 51 8.87 0.59 10.23
CA ASP A 51 9.60 1.05 9.05
C ASP A 51 10.37 -0.08 8.36
N VAL A 52 10.92 -1.04 9.13
CA VAL A 52 11.51 -2.26 8.58
C VAL A 52 10.43 -3.20 8.06
N LEU A 53 9.40 -3.52 8.85
CA LEU A 53 8.38 -4.50 8.48
C LEU A 53 7.62 -4.11 7.20
N GLN A 54 7.39 -2.81 6.97
CA GLN A 54 6.73 -2.33 5.75
C GLN A 54 7.58 -2.51 4.48
N THR A 55 8.90 -2.71 4.60
CA THR A 55 9.77 -2.94 3.44
C THR A 55 9.76 -4.39 2.97
N ILE A 56 9.22 -5.30 3.78
CA ILE A 56 9.13 -6.72 3.45
C ILE A 56 8.06 -6.90 2.36
N PRO A 57 8.41 -7.46 1.19
CA PRO A 57 7.42 -7.77 0.15
C PRO A 57 6.42 -8.80 0.68
N ILE A 58 5.16 -8.38 0.78
CA ILE A 58 4.09 -9.13 1.42
C ILE A 58 3.85 -10.47 0.73
N LEU A 59 3.84 -10.45 -0.61
CA LEU A 59 3.70 -11.68 -1.41
C LEU A 59 4.90 -12.61 -1.27
N GLY A 60 6.07 -12.09 -0.89
CA GLY A 60 7.30 -12.86 -0.75
C GLY A 60 7.25 -13.79 0.46
N PHE A 61 6.52 -13.41 1.51
CA PHE A 61 6.33 -14.28 2.67
C PHE A 61 4.98 -15.00 2.67
N PHE A 62 4.12 -14.76 1.68
CA PHE A 62 2.80 -15.42 1.63
C PHE A 62 2.88 -16.94 1.70
N PRO A 63 3.77 -17.63 0.95
CA PRO A 63 3.89 -19.08 1.04
C PRO A 63 4.32 -19.56 2.44
N VAL A 64 5.21 -18.81 3.10
CA VAL A 64 5.64 -19.08 4.48
C VAL A 64 4.45 -18.96 5.43
N VAL A 65 3.68 -17.88 5.32
CA VAL A 65 2.54 -17.59 6.20
C VAL A 65 1.44 -18.62 6.03
N ILE A 66 1.06 -18.95 4.80
CA ILE A 66 0.00 -19.94 4.58
C ILE A 66 0.42 -21.31 5.11
N TYR A 67 1.67 -21.72 4.91
CA TYR A 67 2.20 -22.96 5.46
C TYR A 67 2.15 -22.97 6.99
N LEU A 68 2.67 -21.94 7.66
CA LEU A 68 2.69 -21.85 9.12
C LEU A 68 1.28 -21.77 9.73
N VAL A 69 0.39 -20.97 9.14
CA VAL A 69 -0.98 -20.81 9.65
C VAL A 69 -1.77 -22.11 9.46
N VAL A 70 -1.64 -22.80 8.33
CA VAL A 70 -2.35 -24.06 8.08
C VAL A 70 -1.80 -25.20 8.95
N LEU A 71 -0.51 -25.18 9.29
CA LEU A 71 0.04 -26.09 10.30
C LEU A 71 -0.59 -25.89 11.69
N LEU A 72 -0.84 -24.63 12.09
CA LEU A 72 -1.43 -24.31 13.39
C LEU A 72 -2.96 -24.50 13.41
N VAL A 73 -3.63 -24.12 12.33
CA VAL A 73 -5.09 -24.18 12.17
C VAL A 73 -5.39 -24.84 10.83
N PRO A 74 -5.54 -26.17 10.78
CA PRO A 74 -5.77 -26.88 9.51
C PRO A 74 -7.10 -26.53 8.84
N GLY A 75 -7.14 -26.73 7.53
CA GLY A 75 -8.36 -26.65 6.72
C GLY A 75 -8.80 -25.22 6.37
N TYR A 76 -10.09 -25.08 6.07
CA TYR A 76 -10.69 -23.86 5.51
C TYR A 76 -10.41 -22.61 6.35
N VAL A 77 -10.45 -22.72 7.68
CA VAL A 77 -10.25 -21.58 8.59
C VAL A 77 -8.82 -21.05 8.52
N GLY A 78 -7.81 -21.93 8.49
CA GLY A 78 -6.40 -21.52 8.40
C GLY A 78 -6.07 -20.81 7.10
N ILE A 79 -6.54 -21.34 5.97
CA ILE A 79 -6.33 -20.74 4.65
C ILE A 79 -6.91 -19.32 4.62
N ASN A 80 -8.15 -19.15 5.10
CA ASN A 80 -8.78 -17.84 5.17
C ASN A 80 -8.08 -16.90 6.14
N ALA A 81 -7.62 -17.39 7.29
CA ALA A 81 -6.85 -16.60 8.26
C ALA A 81 -5.51 -16.12 7.67
N ALA A 82 -4.81 -16.97 6.90
CA ALA A 82 -3.58 -16.61 6.22
C ALA A 82 -3.80 -15.49 5.18
N VAL A 83 -4.88 -15.59 4.40
CA VAL A 83 -5.28 -14.54 3.45
C VAL A 83 -5.64 -13.24 4.17
N VAL A 84 -6.46 -13.29 5.22
CA VAL A 84 -6.83 -12.10 6.02
C VAL A 84 -5.60 -11.48 6.66
N PHE A 85 -4.66 -12.28 7.17
CA PHE A 85 -3.41 -11.81 7.73
C PHE A 85 -2.58 -11.07 6.68
N LEU A 86 -2.48 -11.61 5.45
CA LEU A 86 -1.77 -10.97 4.36
C LEU A 86 -2.38 -9.60 4.03
N ILE A 87 -3.71 -9.55 3.86
CA ILE A 87 -4.43 -8.30 3.58
C ILE A 87 -4.23 -7.30 4.74
N PHE A 88 -4.33 -7.77 5.99
CA PHE A 88 -4.08 -6.97 7.19
C PHE A 88 -2.69 -6.34 7.17
N THR A 89 -1.63 -7.11 6.88
CA THR A 89 -0.26 -6.56 6.81
C THR A 89 -0.12 -5.46 5.76
N SER A 90 -0.88 -5.53 4.66
CA SER A 90 -0.84 -4.49 3.63
C SER A 90 -1.50 -3.17 4.04
N MET A 91 -2.44 -3.22 4.98
CA MET A 91 -3.23 -2.07 5.41
C MET A 91 -2.70 -1.45 6.71
N ALA A 92 -2.19 -2.29 7.62
CA ALA A 92 -1.82 -1.90 8.97
C ALA A 92 -0.78 -0.77 9.01
N TRP A 93 0.24 -0.81 8.15
CA TRP A 93 1.36 0.15 8.19
C TRP A 93 0.92 1.58 7.92
N ASN A 94 0.22 1.82 6.81
CA ASN A 94 -0.22 3.16 6.40
C ASN A 94 -1.20 3.79 7.41
N ILE A 95 -2.12 2.98 7.94
CA ILE A 95 -3.08 3.45 8.96
C ILE A 95 -2.34 3.74 10.27
N THR A 96 -1.36 2.92 10.66
CA THR A 96 -0.55 3.15 11.88
C THR A 96 0.22 4.47 11.81
N PHE A 97 0.90 4.76 10.70
CA PHE A 97 1.57 6.05 10.51
C PHE A 97 0.57 7.22 10.51
N GLY A 98 -0.59 7.05 9.87
CA GLY A 98 -1.65 8.07 9.90
C GLY A 98 -2.15 8.37 11.30
N VAL A 99 -2.35 7.34 12.14
CA VAL A 99 -2.72 7.51 13.55
C VAL A 99 -1.60 8.18 14.33
N TYR A 100 -0.36 7.71 14.16
CA TYR A 100 0.81 8.26 14.82
C TYR A 100 0.99 9.76 14.54
N GLU A 101 0.95 10.16 13.26
CA GLU A 101 1.06 11.56 12.84
C GLU A 101 -0.09 12.42 13.36
N ALA A 102 -1.33 11.91 13.32
CA ALA A 102 -2.48 12.63 13.82
C ALA A 102 -2.36 12.92 15.32
N VAL A 103 -1.97 11.91 16.11
CA VAL A 103 -1.82 12.07 17.56
C VAL A 103 -0.66 13.00 17.90
N LYS A 104 0.46 12.95 17.17
CA LYS A 104 1.58 13.89 17.33
C LYS A 104 1.23 15.33 16.93
N SER A 105 0.24 15.52 16.06
CA SER A 105 -0.21 16.85 15.63
C SER A 105 -1.16 17.54 16.61
N ILE A 106 -1.55 16.87 17.70
CA ILE A 106 -2.42 17.44 18.73
C ILE A 106 -1.63 18.51 19.48
N PRO A 107 -2.14 19.76 19.61
CA PRO A 107 -1.52 20.80 20.41
C PRO A 107 -1.28 20.36 21.86
N ASP A 108 -0.09 20.63 22.39
CA ASP A 108 0.30 20.23 23.74
C ASP A 108 -0.63 20.81 24.81
N GLU A 109 -1.23 21.98 24.55
CA GLU A 109 -2.18 22.64 25.44
C GLU A 109 -3.43 21.78 25.68
N LEU A 110 -3.94 21.12 24.63
CA LEU A 110 -5.10 20.22 24.78
C LEU A 110 -4.76 19.01 25.66
N ILE A 111 -3.53 18.51 25.55
CA ILE A 111 -3.05 17.39 26.35
C ILE A 111 -2.83 17.83 27.81
N GLU A 112 -2.27 19.02 28.03
CA GLU A 112 -2.05 19.57 29.36
C GLU A 112 -3.37 19.84 30.10
N VAL A 113 -4.35 20.44 29.41
CA VAL A 113 -5.72 20.61 29.91
C VAL A 113 -6.33 19.26 30.29
N ALA A 114 -6.21 18.23 29.44
CA ALA A 114 -6.74 16.91 29.75
C ALA A 114 -6.08 16.26 30.99
N ARG A 115 -4.79 16.51 31.22
CA ARG A 115 -4.08 16.04 32.43
C ARG A 115 -4.55 16.78 33.68
N ILE A 116 -4.74 18.09 33.60
CA ILE A 116 -5.28 18.91 34.70
C ILE A 116 -6.70 18.47 35.04
N SER A 117 -7.51 18.12 34.02
CA SER A 117 -8.84 17.54 34.19
C SER A 117 -8.85 16.08 34.66
N HIS A 118 -7.69 15.49 34.98
CA HIS A 118 -7.55 14.12 35.49
C HIS A 118 -8.18 13.03 34.61
N LEU A 119 -8.15 13.19 33.28
CA LEU A 119 -8.64 12.14 32.38
C LEU A 119 -7.77 10.88 32.52
N THR A 120 -8.43 9.73 32.65
CA THR A 120 -7.78 8.41 32.59
C THR A 120 -7.22 8.13 31.20
N LYS A 121 -6.26 7.20 31.08
CA LYS A 121 -5.69 6.80 29.77
C LYS A 121 -6.75 6.34 28.77
N PHE A 122 -7.79 5.64 29.25
CA PHE A 122 -8.90 5.22 28.39
C PHE A 122 -9.79 6.39 27.95
N GLN A 123 -10.06 7.35 28.84
CA GLN A 123 -10.76 8.58 28.48
C GLN A 123 -9.94 9.42 27.49
N MET A 124 -8.62 9.53 27.67
CA MET A 124 -7.75 10.19 26.71
C MET A 124 -7.80 9.50 25.34
N LEU A 125 -7.72 8.15 25.32
CA LEU A 125 -7.80 7.37 24.09
C LEU A 125 -9.11 7.63 23.34
N ARG A 126 -10.25 7.48 24.02
CA ARG A 126 -11.58 7.56 23.40
C ARG A 126 -12.03 8.98 23.08
N SER A 127 -11.66 9.97 23.90
CA SER A 127 -12.17 11.34 23.80
C SER A 127 -11.22 12.30 23.08
N ILE A 128 -9.93 11.97 22.98
CA ILE A 128 -8.93 12.86 22.39
C ILE A 128 -8.21 12.16 21.24
N TYR A 129 -7.47 11.08 21.52
CA TYR A 129 -6.57 10.49 20.52
C TYR A 129 -7.29 9.86 19.33
N VAL A 130 -8.30 9.02 19.58
CA VAL A 130 -9.07 8.38 18.49
C VAL A 130 -9.82 9.43 17.67
N PRO A 131 -10.60 10.36 18.27
CA PRO A 131 -11.23 11.47 17.54
C PRO A 131 -10.25 12.26 16.67
N ALA A 132 -9.14 12.71 17.24
CA ALA A 132 -8.09 13.43 16.51
C ALA A 132 -7.52 12.63 15.32
N ALA A 133 -7.41 11.31 15.47
CA ALA A 133 -6.92 10.42 14.43
C ALA A 133 -7.96 10.06 13.36
N MET A 134 -9.26 10.23 13.61
CA MET A 134 -10.33 9.81 12.70
C MET A 134 -10.19 10.33 11.25
N PRO A 135 -9.84 11.61 10.99
CA PRO A 135 -9.61 12.10 9.62
C PRO A 135 -8.51 11.33 8.90
N ARG A 136 -7.39 11.06 9.60
CA ARG A 136 -6.27 10.29 9.05
C ARG A 136 -6.63 8.82 8.90
N ILE A 137 -7.36 8.22 9.83
CA ILE A 137 -7.84 6.83 9.72
C ILE A 137 -8.74 6.69 8.49
N ALA A 138 -9.71 7.59 8.28
CA ALA A 138 -10.61 7.53 7.13
C ALA A 138 -9.86 7.65 5.80
N TYR A 139 -8.96 8.63 5.70
CA TYR A 139 -8.12 8.82 4.51
C TYR A 139 -7.21 7.62 4.24
N GLN A 140 -6.46 7.16 5.26
CA GLN A 140 -5.54 6.03 5.10
C GLN A 140 -6.28 4.70 4.89
N SER A 141 -7.49 4.53 5.41
CA SER A 141 -8.33 3.36 5.13
C SER A 141 -8.73 3.30 3.67
N ALA A 142 -9.03 4.45 3.03
CA ALA A 142 -9.34 4.50 1.61
C ALA A 142 -8.14 4.07 0.74
N ILE A 143 -6.95 4.58 1.04
CA ILE A 143 -5.72 4.20 0.34
C ILE A 143 -5.41 2.71 0.58
N SER A 144 -5.47 2.28 1.84
CA SER A 144 -5.20 0.91 2.24
C SER A 144 -6.20 -0.08 1.66
N TRP A 145 -7.46 0.31 1.45
CA TRP A 145 -8.45 -0.52 0.77
C TRP A 145 -8.03 -0.82 -0.68
N SER A 146 -7.60 0.19 -1.44
CA SER A 146 -7.12 0.00 -2.81
C SER A 146 -5.89 -0.91 -2.86
N VAL A 147 -4.94 -0.74 -1.94
CA VAL A 147 -3.77 -1.62 -1.81
C VAL A 147 -4.19 -3.04 -1.41
N GLY A 148 -5.12 -3.17 -0.48
CA GLY A 148 -5.63 -4.45 0.00
C GLY A 148 -6.33 -5.27 -1.08
N LEU A 149 -7.04 -4.63 -2.03
CA LEU A 149 -7.64 -5.33 -3.17
C LEU A 149 -6.60 -6.06 -4.02
N PHE A 150 -5.41 -5.48 -4.20
CA PHE A 150 -4.31 -6.13 -4.89
C PHE A 150 -3.86 -7.40 -4.15
N TYR A 151 -3.68 -7.34 -2.83
CA TYR A 151 -3.27 -8.49 -2.03
C TYR A 151 -4.37 -9.55 -1.89
N LEU A 152 -5.64 -9.14 -1.78
CA LEU A 152 -6.80 -10.02 -1.77
C LEU A 152 -6.81 -10.89 -3.01
N VAL A 153 -6.88 -10.26 -4.19
CA VAL A 153 -6.94 -10.96 -5.47
C VAL A 153 -5.73 -11.87 -5.63
N THR A 154 -4.54 -11.36 -5.34
CA THR A 154 -3.31 -12.15 -5.49
C THR A 154 -3.29 -13.35 -4.56
N SER A 155 -3.68 -13.19 -3.29
CA SER A 155 -3.69 -14.29 -2.33
C SER A 155 -4.73 -15.36 -2.65
N GLU A 156 -5.90 -14.96 -3.16
CA GLU A 156 -6.92 -15.89 -3.62
C GLU A 156 -6.42 -16.66 -4.84
N ILE A 157 -5.83 -15.96 -5.82
CA ILE A 157 -5.26 -16.55 -7.02
C ILE A 157 -4.08 -17.48 -6.68
N PHE A 158 -3.13 -17.02 -5.89
CA PHE A 158 -1.88 -17.74 -5.60
C PHE A 158 -2.14 -19.00 -4.76
N SER A 159 -3.11 -18.94 -3.85
CA SER A 159 -3.47 -20.10 -3.04
C SER A 159 -4.00 -21.26 -3.88
N THR A 160 -4.57 -21.00 -5.07
CA THR A 160 -5.07 -22.06 -5.97
C THR A 160 -3.98 -22.99 -6.52
N GLY A 161 -2.71 -22.56 -6.59
CA GLY A 161 -1.62 -23.35 -7.17
C GLY A 161 -1.32 -24.66 -6.43
N SER A 162 -1.76 -24.78 -5.17
CA SER A 162 -1.66 -26.00 -4.37
C SER A 162 -3.06 -26.42 -3.89
N SER A 163 -3.47 -27.64 -4.22
CA SER A 163 -4.79 -28.19 -3.84
C SER A 163 -5.04 -28.19 -2.32
N ASN A 164 -3.97 -28.27 -1.52
CA ASN A 164 -4.05 -28.24 -0.05
C ASN A 164 -4.24 -26.84 0.54
N PHE A 165 -3.94 -25.80 -0.23
CA PHE A 165 -3.96 -24.41 0.23
C PHE A 165 -4.97 -23.53 -0.52
N ALA A 166 -5.70 -24.09 -1.49
CA ALA A 166 -6.64 -23.35 -2.33
C ALA A 166 -7.80 -22.73 -1.54
N VAL A 167 -8.04 -21.44 -1.79
CA VAL A 167 -9.25 -20.75 -1.33
C VAL A 167 -10.45 -21.22 -2.14
N GLN A 168 -11.43 -21.82 -1.46
CA GLN A 168 -12.63 -22.38 -2.10
C GLN A 168 -13.58 -21.33 -2.69
N TYR A 169 -13.81 -20.22 -1.98
CA TYR A 169 -14.69 -19.12 -2.41
C TYR A 169 -13.90 -17.82 -2.48
N GLY A 170 -13.81 -17.21 -3.64
CA GLY A 170 -13.07 -15.97 -3.83
C GLY A 170 -13.10 -15.47 -5.26
N ILE A 171 -13.25 -14.17 -5.45
CA ILE A 171 -13.32 -13.55 -6.77
C ILE A 171 -12.03 -13.77 -7.56
N GLY A 172 -10.87 -13.76 -6.89
CA GLY A 172 -9.59 -14.06 -7.51
C GLY A 172 -9.52 -15.50 -8.02
N THR A 173 -9.94 -16.47 -7.18
CA THR A 173 -10.04 -17.89 -7.56
C THR A 173 -10.92 -18.08 -8.79
N GLU A 174 -12.10 -17.44 -8.81
CA GLU A 174 -13.03 -17.58 -9.92
C GLU A 174 -12.49 -16.96 -11.21
N ILE A 175 -11.94 -15.75 -11.14
CA ILE A 175 -11.32 -15.08 -12.30
C ILE A 175 -10.19 -15.93 -12.89
N ALA A 176 -9.36 -16.56 -12.04
CA ALA A 176 -8.30 -17.47 -12.51
C ALA A 176 -8.86 -18.72 -13.22
N ASN A 177 -9.92 -19.32 -12.68
CA ASN A 177 -10.57 -20.49 -13.28
C ASN A 177 -11.24 -20.17 -14.63
N LEU A 178 -11.88 -19.00 -14.76
CA LEU A 178 -12.54 -18.60 -16.00
C LEU A 178 -11.56 -18.43 -17.16
N VAL A 179 -10.36 -17.95 -16.87
CA VAL A 179 -9.31 -17.83 -17.90
C VAL A 179 -8.76 -19.19 -18.31
N LEU A 180 -8.61 -20.11 -17.36
CA LEU A 180 -8.29 -21.50 -17.67
C LEU A 180 -9.32 -22.13 -18.63
N MET A 181 -10.59 -21.83 -18.41
CA MET A 181 -11.69 -22.31 -19.25
C MET A 181 -11.82 -21.55 -20.59
N LYS A 182 -11.03 -20.48 -20.81
CA LYS A 182 -11.08 -19.59 -21.98
C LYS A 182 -12.47 -18.97 -22.24
N ASP A 183 -13.27 -18.80 -21.19
CA ASP A 183 -14.61 -18.21 -21.29
C ASP A 183 -14.54 -16.68 -21.14
N ALA A 184 -14.42 -15.99 -22.27
CA ALA A 184 -14.27 -14.54 -22.31
C ALA A 184 -15.52 -13.77 -21.84
N LEU A 185 -16.72 -14.29 -22.11
CA LEU A 185 -17.97 -13.61 -21.76
C LEU A 185 -18.18 -13.66 -20.24
N THR A 186 -18.02 -14.84 -19.67
CA THR A 186 -18.14 -15.07 -18.23
C THR A 186 -17.03 -14.36 -17.46
N TYR A 187 -15.81 -14.32 -18.00
CA TYR A 187 -14.73 -13.47 -17.47
C TYR A 187 -15.12 -11.98 -17.46
N ALA A 188 -15.62 -11.43 -18.56
CA ALA A 188 -16.02 -10.02 -18.64
C ALA A 188 -17.14 -9.67 -17.64
N THR A 189 -18.09 -10.58 -17.43
CA THR A 189 -19.14 -10.40 -16.42
C THR A 189 -18.58 -10.45 -14.98
N ALA A 190 -17.63 -11.35 -14.68
CA ALA A 190 -16.94 -11.38 -13.39
C ALA A 190 -16.21 -10.05 -13.09
N ILE A 191 -15.50 -9.51 -14.08
CA ILE A 191 -14.83 -8.20 -13.99
C ILE A 191 -15.87 -7.07 -13.76
N GLY A 192 -17.00 -7.10 -14.46
CA GLY A 192 -18.08 -6.13 -14.28
C GLY A 192 -18.63 -6.12 -12.86
N PHE A 193 -18.87 -7.30 -12.27
CA PHE A 193 -19.31 -7.42 -10.88
C PHE A 193 -18.21 -6.99 -9.88
N PHE A 194 -16.95 -7.29 -10.16
CA PHE A 194 -15.83 -6.82 -9.34
C PHE A 194 -15.77 -5.27 -9.32
N ILE A 195 -15.84 -4.63 -10.49
CA ILE A 195 -15.85 -3.17 -10.61
C ILE A 195 -17.07 -2.59 -9.88
N LEU A 196 -18.24 -3.20 -10.06
CA LEU A 196 -19.45 -2.78 -9.34
C LEU A 196 -19.26 -2.84 -7.82
N ALA A 197 -18.68 -3.93 -7.30
CA ALA A 197 -18.41 -4.07 -5.88
C ALA A 197 -17.39 -3.03 -5.36
N VAL A 198 -16.36 -2.68 -6.14
CA VAL A 198 -15.42 -1.59 -5.82
C VAL A 198 -16.13 -0.23 -5.77
N LEU A 199 -16.98 0.07 -6.76
CA LEU A 199 -17.76 1.31 -6.81
C LEU A 199 -18.76 1.40 -5.66
N LEU A 200 -19.45 0.31 -5.35
CA LEU A 200 -20.37 0.21 -4.20
C LEU A 200 -19.63 0.44 -2.89
N THR A 201 -18.45 -0.16 -2.70
CA THR A 201 -17.64 0.07 -1.49
C THR A 201 -17.25 1.54 -1.36
N ARG A 202 -16.87 2.18 -2.48
CA ARG A 202 -16.53 3.61 -2.47
C ARG A 202 -17.72 4.46 -2.04
N TRP A 203 -18.93 4.13 -2.49
CA TRP A 203 -20.15 4.90 -2.23
C TRP A 203 -20.78 4.62 -0.86
N LEU A 204 -20.82 3.35 -0.44
CA LEU A 204 -21.48 2.90 0.79
C LEU A 204 -20.60 2.97 2.03
N PHE A 205 -19.27 2.91 1.88
CA PHE A 205 -18.35 2.82 3.01
C PHE A 205 -17.30 3.92 3.02
N ILE A 206 -16.47 4.04 1.96
CA ILE A 206 -15.33 4.96 1.97
C ILE A 206 -15.74 6.44 2.00
N ARG A 207 -16.64 6.87 1.10
CA ARG A 207 -17.13 8.26 1.08
C ARG A 207 -17.84 8.65 2.39
N PRO A 208 -18.77 7.84 2.93
CA PRO A 208 -19.41 8.14 4.20
C PRO A 208 -18.42 8.23 5.37
N LEU A 209 -17.43 7.34 5.42
CA LEU A 209 -16.40 7.36 6.46
C LEU A 209 -15.56 8.65 6.38
N ALA A 210 -15.20 9.10 5.18
CA ALA A 210 -14.49 10.36 4.97
C ALA A 210 -15.30 11.56 5.48
N ILE A 211 -16.57 11.66 5.06
CA ILE A 211 -17.47 12.75 5.49
C ILE A 211 -17.66 12.74 7.01
N TYR A 212 -17.87 11.56 7.61
CA TYR A 212 -18.00 11.43 9.06
C TYR A 212 -16.75 11.91 9.80
N SER A 213 -15.57 11.69 9.23
CA SER A 213 -14.31 12.07 9.85
C SER A 213 -14.05 13.58 9.87
N GLU A 214 -14.65 14.35 8.97
CA GLU A 214 -14.48 15.81 8.89
C GLU A 214 -14.88 16.53 10.18
N LYS A 215 -15.83 15.97 10.94
CA LYS A 215 -16.28 16.53 12.23
C LYS A 215 -15.18 16.60 13.30
N PHE A 216 -14.08 15.88 13.10
CA PHE A 216 -12.94 15.82 14.02
C PHE A 216 -11.69 16.54 13.50
N SER A 217 -11.76 17.23 12.35
CA SER A 217 -10.63 17.99 11.81
C SER A 217 -10.39 19.26 12.64
N PHE A 218 -9.16 19.47 13.12
CA PHE A 218 -8.76 20.66 13.89
C PHE A 218 -8.63 21.94 13.05
N LYS A 219 -8.60 21.85 11.72
CA LYS A 219 -8.46 23.03 10.85
C LYS A 219 -9.82 23.73 10.68
N GLU A 220 -9.91 24.98 11.15
CA GLU A 220 -11.06 25.88 10.96
C GLU A 220 -11.28 26.31 9.50
N GLU A 221 -10.34 26.05 8.59
CA GLU A 221 -10.49 26.45 7.18
C GLU A 221 -11.28 25.43 6.36
N GLN A 222 -12.43 25.91 5.88
CA GLN A 222 -13.44 25.28 5.02
C GLN A 222 -14.60 24.53 5.68
N ARG A 223 -15.25 25.17 6.65
CA ARG A 223 -16.66 24.92 7.04
C ARG A 223 -17.70 25.21 5.92
N ALA A 224 -17.28 25.41 4.68
CA ALA A 224 -18.12 25.92 3.58
C ALA A 224 -18.15 25.00 2.32
N SER A 225 -17.91 23.70 2.45
CA SER A 225 -18.25 22.75 1.38
C SER A 225 -19.70 22.28 1.56
N LYS A 226 -20.57 22.73 0.65
CA LYS A 226 -22.02 22.48 0.55
C LYS A 226 -22.53 21.23 1.31
N ARG A 227 -23.44 21.47 2.26
CA ARG A 227 -24.38 20.47 2.82
C ARG A 227 -25.04 19.71 1.66
N SER A 228 -24.54 18.52 1.35
CA SER A 228 -25.08 17.63 0.33
C SER A 228 -26.25 16.83 0.90
N SER A 229 -27.29 16.60 0.10
CA SER A 229 -28.49 15.82 0.43
C SER A 229 -28.20 14.38 0.90
N VAL A 230 -26.98 13.89 0.65
CA VAL A 230 -26.48 12.57 1.07
C VAL A 230 -26.19 12.51 2.58
N LEU A 231 -25.87 13.66 3.22
CA LEU A 231 -25.69 13.75 4.68
C LEU A 231 -26.98 13.40 5.46
N ALA A 232 -28.16 13.55 4.87
CA ALA A 232 -29.43 13.26 5.53
C ALA A 232 -29.61 11.76 5.81
N PHE A 233 -29.17 10.88 4.90
CA PHE A 233 -29.22 9.42 5.07
C PHE A 233 -28.19 8.93 6.10
N TYR A 234 -26.95 9.44 6.02
CA TYR A 234 -25.86 9.06 6.94
C TYR A 234 -25.97 9.68 8.34
N SER A 235 -26.81 10.70 8.53
CA SER A 235 -27.18 11.21 9.85
C SER A 235 -27.79 10.13 10.76
N GLY A 236 -28.34 9.04 10.20
CA GLY A 236 -28.88 7.92 10.97
C GLY A 236 -27.79 7.05 11.63
N VAL A 237 -26.76 6.70 10.86
CA VAL A 237 -25.58 5.97 11.37
C VAL A 237 -24.76 6.86 12.31
N GLY A 238 -24.63 8.15 11.96
CA GLY A 238 -24.02 9.16 12.82
C GLY A 238 -24.71 9.24 14.20
N ARG A 239 -26.04 9.31 14.22
CA ARG A 239 -26.86 9.30 15.45
C ARG A 239 -26.76 8.00 16.25
N PHE A 240 -26.63 6.85 15.59
CA PHE A 240 -26.42 5.55 16.26
C PHE A 240 -25.06 5.49 16.98
N ILE A 241 -24.00 5.98 16.33
CA ILE A 241 -22.66 6.06 16.92
C ILE A 241 -22.63 7.13 18.03
N GLU A 242 -23.27 8.28 17.82
CA GLU A 242 -23.37 9.37 18.80
C GLU A 242 -24.14 8.95 20.06
N LYS A 243 -25.16 8.09 19.91
CA LYS A 243 -25.90 7.47 21.02
C LYS A 243 -25.05 6.52 21.88
N HIS A 244 -24.02 5.90 21.32
CA HIS A 244 -23.15 4.93 22.03
C HIS A 244 -21.75 5.48 22.34
N MET A 245 -21.37 6.61 21.77
CA MET A 245 -20.15 7.37 22.04
C MET A 245 -20.48 8.86 22.26
N PRO A 246 -21.04 9.22 23.43
CA PRO A 246 -21.26 10.63 23.75
C PRO A 246 -19.92 11.36 23.75
N ILE A 247 -19.86 12.47 23.02
CA ILE A 247 -18.79 13.44 23.15
C ILE A 247 -18.92 13.99 24.56
N VAL A 248 -17.94 13.72 25.42
CA VAL A 248 -17.89 14.36 26.73
C VAL A 248 -17.60 15.84 26.49
N THR A 249 -18.65 16.66 26.51
CA THR A 249 -18.54 18.11 26.61
C THR A 249 -17.97 18.43 27.98
N VAL A 250 -16.67 18.71 28.02
CA VAL A 250 -16.03 19.22 29.23
C VAL A 250 -16.45 20.69 29.36
N GLU A 251 -17.30 21.01 30.35
CA GLU A 251 -17.63 22.39 30.68
C GLU A 251 -16.39 23.06 31.29
N PHE A 252 -15.85 24.04 30.58
CA PHE A 252 -14.72 24.82 31.03
C PHE A 252 -15.18 25.90 32.02
N LYS A 253 -14.80 25.73 33.30
CA LYS A 253 -14.93 26.80 34.29
C LYS A 253 -13.74 27.75 34.10
N ASN A 254 -14.01 28.92 33.54
CA ASN A 254 -13.01 29.97 33.29
C ASN A 254 -12.27 30.33 34.58
N GLN A 255 -10.98 30.04 34.64
CA GLN A 255 -10.07 30.62 35.62
C GLN A 255 -8.86 31.21 34.92
N GLY A 256 -8.83 32.55 34.89
CA GLY A 256 -7.65 33.42 34.89
C GLY A 256 -6.64 33.22 33.75
N GLU A 257 -6.65 34.17 32.82
CA GLU A 257 -5.56 34.37 31.86
C GLU A 257 -4.21 34.51 32.60
N LYS A 258 -3.28 33.58 32.34
CA LYS A 258 -1.86 33.75 32.66
C LYS A 258 -1.06 34.00 31.38
N LYS A 259 -0.17 34.99 31.48
CA LYS A 259 0.63 35.59 30.42
C LYS A 259 1.28 34.57 29.48
N ARG A 260 1.05 34.79 28.19
CA ARG A 260 1.72 34.15 27.04
C ARG A 260 3.25 34.29 27.16
N GLN A 261 3.96 33.18 27.03
CA GLN A 261 5.39 33.18 26.68
C GLN A 261 5.53 32.81 25.19
N PRO A 262 6.51 33.40 24.47
CA PRO A 262 6.70 33.08 23.06
C PRO A 262 7.19 31.64 22.89
N LEU A 263 6.61 30.97 21.90
CA LEU A 263 6.95 29.63 21.44
C LEU A 263 8.46 29.51 21.24
N LYS A 264 9.11 28.64 22.02
CA LYS A 264 10.38 28.08 21.62
C LYS A 264 10.07 27.01 20.58
N THR A 265 10.32 27.32 19.30
CA THR A 265 10.51 26.31 18.26
C THR A 265 11.67 25.44 18.70
N GLY A 266 11.37 24.35 19.39
CA GLY A 266 12.35 23.33 19.73
C GLY A 266 12.84 22.73 18.42
N GLU A 267 14.08 23.06 18.05
CA GLU A 267 14.85 22.22 17.15
C GLU A 267 14.68 20.78 17.59
N ALA A 268 14.27 19.92 16.65
CA ALA A 268 14.03 18.51 16.89
C ALA A 268 15.28 17.93 17.57
N ALA A 269 15.17 17.69 18.87
CA ALA A 269 16.25 17.15 19.67
C ALA A 269 16.68 15.82 19.03
N ASP A 270 17.93 15.78 18.60
CA ASP A 270 18.64 14.61 18.11
C ASP A 270 18.68 13.58 19.25
N SER A 271 17.59 12.83 19.41
CA SER A 271 17.47 11.84 20.45
C SER A 271 18.41 10.70 20.07
N LYS A 272 19.37 10.40 20.96
CA LYS A 272 20.26 9.23 20.95
C LYS A 272 19.48 7.90 21.06
N GLY A 273 18.48 7.69 20.21
CA GLY A 273 17.84 6.42 19.96
C GLY A 273 18.64 5.67 18.90
N ILE A 274 18.49 4.34 18.88
CA ILE A 274 19.04 3.50 17.82
C ILE A 274 18.53 4.07 16.49
N SER A 275 19.42 4.67 15.70
CA SER A 275 19.00 5.22 14.41
C SER A 275 18.43 4.08 13.55
N ALA A 276 17.40 4.35 12.75
CA ALA A 276 16.88 3.37 11.77
C ALA A 276 18.00 2.79 10.89
N GLY A 277 19.10 3.54 10.76
CA GLY A 277 20.32 3.09 10.12
C GLY A 277 21.10 1.99 10.87
N MET A 278 21.11 1.97 12.18
CA MET A 278 21.74 0.87 12.94
C MET A 278 20.92 -0.41 12.85
N VAL A 279 19.58 -0.32 12.93
CA VAL A 279 18.68 -1.48 12.82
C VAL A 279 18.80 -2.14 11.44
N SER A 280 18.74 -1.33 10.37
CA SER A 280 18.88 -1.86 9.01
C SER A 280 20.27 -2.46 8.76
N ALA A 281 21.34 -1.85 9.28
CA ALA A 281 22.69 -2.42 9.17
C ALA A 281 22.80 -3.77 9.91
N ALA A 282 22.21 -3.86 11.11
CA ALA A 282 22.17 -5.11 11.87
C ALA A 282 21.45 -6.21 11.10
N ILE A 283 20.27 -5.93 10.53
CA ILE A 283 19.51 -6.91 9.74
C ILE A 283 20.30 -7.41 8.53
N VAL A 284 20.95 -6.51 7.78
CA VAL A 284 21.78 -6.88 6.63
C VAL A 284 22.97 -7.74 7.07
N SER A 285 23.65 -7.38 8.15
CA SER A 285 24.78 -8.15 8.68
C SER A 285 24.35 -9.55 9.17
N THR A 286 23.23 -9.64 9.88
CA THR A 286 22.66 -10.92 10.33
C THR A 286 22.28 -11.79 9.14
N PHE A 287 21.67 -11.23 8.11
CA PHE A 287 21.32 -11.98 6.90
C PHE A 287 22.55 -12.57 6.20
N ILE A 288 23.64 -11.80 6.07
CA ILE A 288 24.88 -12.29 5.44
C ILE A 288 25.43 -13.47 6.26
N VAL A 289 25.48 -13.34 7.58
CA VAL A 289 26.00 -14.38 8.48
C VAL A 289 25.12 -15.63 8.43
N VAL A 290 23.79 -15.48 8.53
CA VAL A 290 22.84 -16.60 8.48
C VAL A 290 22.86 -17.30 7.13
N SER A 291 22.96 -16.55 6.03
CA SER A 291 23.04 -17.12 4.68
C SER A 291 24.32 -17.91 4.47
N ALA A 292 25.46 -17.37 4.90
CA ALA A 292 26.73 -18.07 4.83
C ALA A 292 26.69 -19.35 5.68
N ALA A 293 26.17 -19.27 6.91
CA ALA A 293 26.02 -20.43 7.79
C ALA A 293 25.08 -21.47 7.19
N ALA A 294 23.95 -21.07 6.61
CA ALA A 294 22.98 -21.97 6.00
C ALA A 294 23.58 -22.73 4.80
N ILE A 295 24.28 -22.04 3.89
CA ILE A 295 24.94 -22.66 2.73
C ILE A 295 25.99 -23.69 3.18
N ILE A 296 26.79 -23.34 4.21
CA ILE A 296 27.79 -24.25 4.77
C ILE A 296 27.12 -25.46 5.42
N LEU A 297 26.04 -25.26 6.18
CA LEU A 297 25.33 -26.33 6.88
C LEU A 297 24.56 -27.27 5.94
N THR A 298 24.05 -26.78 4.81
CA THR A 298 23.32 -27.60 3.83
C THR A 298 24.21 -28.21 2.76
N ASN A 299 25.50 -27.83 2.68
CA ASN A 299 26.41 -28.17 1.59
C ASN A 299 25.88 -27.80 0.19
N ASP A 300 24.92 -26.87 0.11
CA ASP A 300 24.34 -26.41 -1.17
C ASP A 300 25.06 -25.16 -1.68
N TYR A 301 26.32 -25.36 -2.11
CA TYR A 301 27.15 -24.28 -2.66
C TYR A 301 26.62 -23.76 -4.02
N ALA A 302 25.72 -24.50 -4.68
CA ALA A 302 25.12 -24.11 -5.95
C ALA A 302 23.99 -23.08 -5.76
N PHE A 303 23.36 -23.04 -4.58
CA PHE A 303 22.28 -22.10 -4.30
C PHE A 303 22.74 -20.63 -4.26
N ALA A 304 23.94 -20.33 -3.75
CA ALA A 304 24.39 -18.94 -3.60
C ALA A 304 24.52 -18.20 -4.95
N PRO A 305 25.19 -18.76 -5.97
CA PRO A 305 25.23 -18.17 -7.31
C PRO A 305 23.84 -18.05 -7.95
N GLN A 306 22.95 -19.04 -7.76
CA GLN A 306 21.58 -19.01 -8.28
C GLN A 306 20.77 -17.87 -7.64
N LEU A 307 20.89 -17.69 -6.33
CA LEU A 307 20.24 -16.63 -5.58
C LEU A 307 20.71 -15.25 -6.05
N LEU A 308 22.01 -15.05 -6.22
CA LEU A 308 22.56 -13.79 -6.72
C LEU A 308 22.12 -13.50 -8.15
N ALA A 309 22.13 -14.50 -9.04
CA ALA A 309 21.65 -14.35 -10.41
C ALA A 309 20.16 -14.00 -10.45
N ALA A 310 19.35 -14.67 -9.64
CA ALA A 310 17.92 -14.39 -9.52
C ALA A 310 17.64 -12.97 -9.03
N LEU A 311 18.33 -12.51 -7.98
CA LEU A 311 18.23 -11.12 -7.51
C LEU A 311 18.63 -10.12 -8.58
N GLY A 312 19.72 -10.37 -9.31
CA GLY A 312 20.19 -9.52 -10.39
C GLY A 312 19.17 -9.39 -11.53
N LEU A 313 18.56 -10.50 -11.96
CA LEU A 313 17.53 -10.51 -12.99
C LEU A 313 16.26 -9.78 -12.53
N SER A 314 15.79 -10.07 -11.32
CA SER A 314 14.67 -9.39 -10.67
C SER A 314 14.90 -7.88 -10.59
N PHE A 315 16.11 -7.48 -10.19
CA PHE A 315 16.52 -6.07 -10.14
C PHE A 315 16.49 -5.43 -11.51
N ALA A 316 17.05 -6.08 -12.54
CA ALA A 316 17.05 -5.57 -13.90
C ALA A 316 15.64 -5.37 -14.45
N ARG A 317 14.70 -6.29 -14.18
CA ARG A 317 13.28 -6.14 -14.59
C ARG A 317 12.62 -4.94 -13.93
N VAL A 318 12.74 -4.81 -12.60
CA VAL A 318 12.09 -3.72 -11.86
C VAL A 318 12.65 -2.36 -12.28
N TRP A 319 13.97 -2.22 -12.33
CA TRP A 319 14.59 -0.93 -12.68
C TRP A 319 14.48 -0.61 -14.17
N GLY A 320 14.62 -1.60 -15.04
CA GLY A 320 14.39 -1.42 -16.48
C GLY A 320 12.97 -0.93 -16.75
N MET A 321 11.98 -1.55 -16.13
CA MET A 321 10.59 -1.13 -16.27
C MET A 321 10.30 0.21 -15.59
N TYR A 322 10.92 0.50 -14.43
CA TYR A 322 10.80 1.80 -13.78
C TYR A 322 11.23 2.94 -14.72
N LEU A 323 12.36 2.78 -15.43
CA LEU A 323 12.84 3.78 -16.38
C LEU A 323 11.86 3.98 -17.54
N ILE A 324 11.29 2.90 -18.08
CA ILE A 324 10.26 2.96 -19.13
C ILE A 324 9.01 3.68 -18.61
N CYS A 325 8.50 3.28 -17.44
CA CYS A 325 7.33 3.92 -16.83
C CYS A 325 7.59 5.40 -16.53
N ALA A 326 8.76 5.78 -16.03
CA ALA A 326 9.12 7.17 -15.78
C ALA A 326 9.19 7.98 -17.09
N ALA A 327 9.78 7.42 -18.14
CA ALA A 327 9.86 8.04 -19.46
C ALA A 327 8.48 8.28 -20.10
N ILE A 328 7.47 7.47 -19.75
CA ILE A 328 6.08 7.64 -20.20
C ILE A 328 5.30 8.56 -19.25
N ALA A 329 5.39 8.34 -17.95
CA ALA A 329 4.60 9.01 -16.92
C ALA A 329 4.92 10.50 -16.81
N ILE A 330 6.20 10.88 -16.92
CA ILE A 330 6.61 12.30 -16.82
C ILE A 330 5.97 13.11 -17.97
N PRO A 331 6.13 12.74 -19.25
CA PRO A 331 5.51 13.50 -20.32
C PRO A 331 4.00 13.46 -20.37
N VAL A 332 3.40 12.28 -20.19
CA VAL A 332 1.95 12.14 -20.21
C VAL A 332 1.35 12.89 -19.03
N GLY A 333 1.93 12.78 -17.84
CA GLY A 333 1.46 13.46 -16.62
C GLY A 333 1.50 14.98 -16.74
N ILE A 334 2.60 15.56 -17.25
CA ILE A 334 2.70 17.01 -17.47
C ILE A 334 1.67 17.47 -18.51
N LYS A 335 1.50 16.74 -19.61
CA LYS A 335 0.53 17.08 -20.67
C LYS A 335 -0.92 17.04 -20.16
N VAL A 336 -1.27 16.01 -19.41
CA VAL A 336 -2.62 15.84 -18.83
C VAL A 336 -2.89 16.92 -17.78
N ALA A 337 -1.93 17.22 -16.91
CA ALA A 337 -2.11 18.19 -15.84
C ALA A 337 -2.33 19.62 -16.34
N LYS A 338 -1.68 20.02 -17.44
CA LYS A 338 -1.73 21.39 -17.99
C LYS A 338 -3.10 21.80 -18.55
N SER A 339 -3.86 20.88 -19.14
CA SER A 339 -5.14 21.22 -19.75
C SER A 339 -6.29 20.88 -18.82
N ALA A 340 -7.13 21.87 -18.47
CA ALA A 340 -8.35 21.65 -17.67
C ALA A 340 -9.27 20.57 -18.27
N LYS A 341 -9.54 20.65 -19.58
CA LYS A 341 -10.40 19.69 -20.29
C LYS A 341 -9.81 18.27 -20.33
N SER A 342 -8.55 18.12 -20.75
CA SER A 342 -7.85 16.83 -20.71
C SER A 342 -7.77 16.25 -19.30
N TYR A 343 -7.55 17.08 -18.28
CA TYR A 343 -7.52 16.61 -16.90
C TYR A 343 -8.85 15.98 -16.51
N GLU A 344 -9.98 16.67 -16.64
CA GLU A 344 -11.28 16.12 -16.20
C GLU A 344 -11.63 14.79 -16.88
N THR A 345 -11.46 14.70 -18.21
CA THR A 345 -11.80 13.49 -18.95
C THR A 345 -10.78 12.37 -18.73
N VAL A 346 -9.49 12.64 -18.94
CA VAL A 346 -8.44 11.61 -18.88
C VAL A 346 -8.27 11.13 -17.45
N PHE A 347 -8.29 12.04 -16.47
CA PHE A 347 -8.13 11.66 -15.06
C PHE A 347 -9.27 10.77 -14.57
N ALA A 348 -10.52 11.01 -14.99
CA ALA A 348 -11.65 10.14 -14.65
C ALA A 348 -11.44 8.71 -15.19
N VAL A 349 -11.01 8.59 -16.45
CA VAL A 349 -10.70 7.28 -17.06
C VAL A 349 -9.51 6.61 -16.34
N LEU A 350 -8.43 7.36 -16.10
CA LEU A 350 -7.25 6.85 -15.39
C LEU A 350 -7.61 6.36 -13.98
N GLN A 351 -8.50 7.05 -13.26
CA GLN A 351 -8.96 6.60 -11.94
C GLN A 351 -9.70 5.27 -11.99
N ILE A 352 -10.54 5.07 -13.01
CA ILE A 352 -11.29 3.81 -13.16
C ILE A 352 -10.31 2.69 -13.48
N VAL A 353 -9.43 2.87 -14.47
CA VAL A 353 -8.49 1.83 -14.89
C VAL A 353 -7.49 1.51 -13.77
N ALA A 354 -6.94 2.53 -13.10
CA ALA A 354 -6.00 2.35 -11.99
C ALA A 354 -6.66 1.75 -10.73
N SER A 355 -7.99 1.77 -10.61
CA SER A 355 -8.69 1.13 -9.50
C SER A 355 -8.75 -0.40 -9.61
N ILE A 356 -8.48 -0.94 -10.81
CA ILE A 356 -8.42 -2.38 -11.06
C ILE A 356 -7.00 -2.86 -10.73
N PRO A 357 -6.83 -3.78 -9.75
CA PRO A 357 -5.53 -4.35 -9.47
C PRO A 357 -4.95 -5.03 -10.71
N ALA A 358 -3.66 -4.80 -10.99
CA ALA A 358 -2.96 -5.41 -12.13
C ALA A 358 -3.04 -6.95 -12.11
N THR A 359 -3.16 -7.54 -10.92
CA THR A 359 -3.30 -8.99 -10.72
C THR A 359 -4.62 -9.56 -11.20
N ILE A 360 -5.69 -8.76 -11.29
CA ILE A 360 -6.93 -9.18 -11.95
C ILE A 360 -6.74 -9.31 -13.45
N LEU A 361 -5.93 -8.44 -14.06
CA LEU A 361 -5.63 -8.49 -15.48
C LEU A 361 -4.68 -9.63 -15.82
N LEU A 362 -3.99 -10.20 -14.83
CA LEU A 362 -2.91 -11.16 -15.01
C LEU A 362 -3.32 -12.34 -15.90
N PRO A 363 -4.45 -13.03 -15.69
CA PRO A 363 -4.83 -14.14 -16.56
C PRO A 363 -5.08 -13.71 -18.02
N ALA A 364 -5.67 -12.53 -18.24
CA ALA A 364 -5.86 -11.98 -19.59
C ALA A 364 -4.55 -11.55 -20.26
N ILE A 365 -3.61 -10.96 -19.50
CA ILE A 365 -2.26 -10.61 -19.96
C ILE A 365 -1.51 -11.88 -20.38
N VAL A 366 -1.59 -12.95 -19.57
CA VAL A 366 -1.01 -14.26 -19.89
C VAL A 366 -1.61 -14.80 -21.19
N ALA A 367 -2.93 -14.87 -21.29
CA ALA A 367 -3.60 -15.40 -22.49
C ALA A 367 -3.19 -14.65 -23.77
N LEU A 368 -2.98 -13.33 -23.68
CA LEU A 368 -2.60 -12.49 -24.82
C LEU A 368 -1.11 -12.61 -25.18
N LEU A 369 -0.22 -12.54 -24.19
CA LEU A 369 1.21 -12.38 -24.42
C LEU A 369 1.97 -13.70 -24.47
N LEU A 370 1.45 -14.78 -23.89
CA LEU A 370 2.15 -16.08 -23.85
C LEU A 370 2.36 -16.68 -25.25
N VAL A 371 1.51 -16.34 -26.22
CA VAL A 371 1.61 -16.80 -27.62
C VAL A 371 2.75 -16.10 -28.37
N MET A 372 3.26 -14.98 -27.85
CA MET A 372 4.32 -14.19 -28.48
C MET A 372 5.71 -14.76 -28.17
N PRO A 373 6.74 -14.48 -29.02
CA PRO A 373 8.12 -14.73 -28.66
C PRO A 373 8.48 -14.04 -27.34
N PHE A 374 9.19 -14.73 -26.44
CA PHE A 374 9.46 -14.26 -25.08
C PHE A 374 8.20 -13.98 -24.23
N GLY A 375 7.07 -14.63 -24.54
CA GLY A 375 5.77 -14.37 -23.91
C GLY A 375 5.79 -14.36 -22.38
N ASN A 376 6.55 -15.26 -21.74
CA ASN A 376 6.72 -15.26 -20.28
C ASN A 376 7.36 -13.97 -19.76
N GLU A 377 8.45 -13.50 -20.38
CA GLU A 377 9.12 -12.25 -19.98
C GLU A 377 8.25 -11.02 -20.30
N LEU A 378 7.57 -11.01 -21.45
CA LEU A 378 6.65 -9.92 -21.80
C LEU A 378 5.47 -9.83 -20.83
N THR A 379 4.92 -10.97 -20.42
CA THR A 379 3.87 -11.04 -19.40
C THR A 379 4.38 -10.47 -18.09
N ALA A 380 5.56 -10.91 -17.63
CA ALA A 380 6.14 -10.42 -16.39
C ALA A 380 6.37 -8.90 -16.42
N LEU A 381 6.94 -8.38 -17.51
CA LEU A 381 7.18 -6.96 -17.72
C LEU A 381 5.87 -6.16 -17.79
N ALA A 382 4.82 -6.68 -18.42
CA ALA A 382 3.51 -6.02 -18.48
C ALA A 382 2.87 -5.91 -17.09
N ILE A 383 2.97 -6.96 -16.26
CA ILE A 383 2.46 -6.94 -14.89
C ILE A 383 3.19 -5.87 -14.06
N ILE A 384 4.52 -5.84 -14.14
CA ILE A 384 5.35 -4.85 -13.46
C ILE A 384 5.03 -3.43 -13.95
N PHE A 385 4.81 -3.24 -15.25
CA PHE A 385 4.41 -1.97 -15.85
C PHE A 385 3.09 -1.46 -15.26
N PHE A 386 2.04 -2.29 -15.28
CA PHE A 386 0.73 -1.91 -14.74
C PHE A 386 0.75 -1.71 -13.23
N ALA A 387 1.64 -2.39 -12.51
CA ALA A 387 1.84 -2.16 -11.08
C ALA A 387 2.48 -0.80 -10.76
N MET A 388 3.29 -0.22 -11.66
CA MET A 388 4.04 1.03 -11.39
C MET A 388 3.43 2.27 -12.04
N ILE A 389 2.93 2.16 -13.26
CA ILE A 389 2.68 3.31 -14.13
C ILE A 389 1.72 4.33 -13.51
N TRP A 390 0.69 3.85 -12.80
CA TRP A 390 -0.32 4.71 -12.19
C TRP A 390 0.23 5.56 -11.05
N TYR A 391 1.10 4.99 -10.21
CA TYR A 391 1.74 5.73 -9.11
C TYR A 391 2.62 6.85 -9.64
N LEU A 392 3.45 6.56 -10.65
CA LEU A 392 4.30 7.58 -11.27
C LEU A 392 3.44 8.64 -11.95
N LEU A 393 2.45 8.24 -12.75
CA LEU A 393 1.60 9.17 -13.49
C LEU A 393 0.82 10.11 -12.57
N PHE A 394 0.16 9.58 -11.52
CA PHE A 394 -0.56 10.42 -10.56
C PHE A 394 0.36 11.30 -9.73
N SER A 395 1.57 10.84 -9.40
CA SER A 395 2.55 11.66 -8.67
C SER A 395 3.05 12.85 -9.50
N VAL A 396 3.23 12.67 -10.80
CA VAL A 396 3.59 13.74 -11.74
C VAL A 396 2.43 14.72 -11.87
N ILE A 397 1.20 14.22 -12.08
CA ILE A 397 0.00 15.06 -12.20
C ILE A 397 -0.19 15.90 -10.93
N ALA A 398 -0.07 15.29 -9.75
CA ALA A 398 -0.18 15.98 -8.47
C ALA A 398 0.89 17.07 -8.32
N GLY A 399 2.14 16.79 -8.68
CA GLY A 399 3.24 17.75 -8.62
C GLY A 399 3.07 18.94 -9.58
N VAL A 400 2.56 18.72 -10.79
CA VAL A 400 2.30 19.84 -11.71
C VAL A 400 1.17 20.73 -11.18
N ARG A 401 0.18 20.14 -10.50
CA ARG A 401 -0.98 20.85 -9.95
C ARG A 401 -0.67 21.67 -8.69
N THR A 402 0.51 21.53 -8.09
CA THR A 402 0.95 22.46 -7.03
C THR A 402 1.46 23.78 -7.60
N ILE A 403 1.73 23.86 -8.91
CA ILE A 403 2.16 25.10 -9.57
C ILE A 403 0.94 26.03 -9.71
N PRO A 404 1.01 27.29 -9.22
CA PRO A 404 -0.08 28.25 -9.38
C PRO A 404 -0.42 28.51 -10.85
N GLU A 405 -1.71 28.68 -11.16
CA GLU A 405 -2.18 28.88 -12.54
C GLU A 405 -1.52 30.09 -13.24
N GLN A 406 -1.15 31.11 -12.46
CA GLN A 406 -0.48 32.34 -12.90
C GLN A 406 0.87 32.07 -13.59
N PHE A 407 1.55 30.96 -13.29
CA PHE A 407 2.79 30.59 -13.99
C PHE A 407 2.55 30.32 -15.48
N GLY A 408 1.35 29.87 -15.87
CA GLY A 408 0.98 29.71 -17.27
C GLY A 408 0.95 31.03 -18.03
N GLU A 409 0.47 32.10 -17.38
CA GLU A 409 0.43 33.45 -17.94
C GLU A 409 1.83 34.08 -18.00
N LEU A 410 2.66 33.86 -16.98
CA LEU A 410 4.06 34.29 -17.01
C LEU A 410 4.84 33.63 -18.15
N LEU A 411 4.63 32.32 -18.37
CA LEU A 411 5.26 31.60 -19.48
C LEU A 411 4.88 32.17 -20.86
N SER A 412 3.63 32.64 -21.03
CA SER A 412 3.17 33.24 -22.28
C SER A 412 3.71 34.66 -22.47
N ILE A 413 3.73 35.49 -21.42
CA ILE A 413 4.28 36.86 -21.43
C ILE A 413 5.77 36.84 -21.75
N TYR A 414 6.55 36.01 -21.05
CA TYR A 414 8.01 35.89 -21.25
C TYR A 414 8.39 35.01 -22.46
N LYS A 415 7.41 34.51 -23.23
CA LYS A 415 7.60 33.64 -24.41
C LYS A 415 8.59 32.50 -24.17
N VAL A 416 8.50 31.87 -23.00
CA VAL A 416 9.42 30.79 -22.60
C VAL A 416 9.13 29.55 -23.44
N GLY A 417 10.13 29.08 -24.18
CA GLY A 417 10.01 27.87 -24.99
C GLY A 417 9.73 26.63 -24.14
N TRP A 418 9.00 25.67 -24.71
CA TRP A 418 8.58 24.43 -24.05
C TRP A 418 9.72 23.67 -23.36
N VAL A 419 10.87 23.54 -24.02
CA VAL A 419 12.03 22.82 -23.48
C VAL A 419 12.58 23.53 -22.23
N ARG A 420 12.62 24.86 -22.23
CA ARG A 420 13.06 25.65 -21.08
C ARG A 420 12.06 25.53 -19.93
N ALA A 421 10.77 25.68 -20.20
CA ALA A 421 9.72 25.51 -19.20
C ALA A 421 9.77 24.13 -18.54
N TRP A 422 10.06 23.08 -19.31
CA TRP A 422 10.23 21.72 -18.79
C TRP A 422 11.41 21.59 -17.83
N ARG A 423 12.58 22.06 -18.25
CA ARG A 423 13.81 21.90 -17.50
C ARG A 423 13.84 22.76 -16.23
N GLU A 424 13.30 23.98 -16.31
CA GLU A 424 13.45 25.00 -15.26
C GLU A 424 12.23 25.11 -14.34
N ILE A 425 11.04 24.69 -14.79
CA ILE A 425 9.81 24.83 -14.00
C ILE A 425 9.20 23.45 -13.70
N TYR A 426 8.77 22.72 -14.74
CA TYR A 426 7.97 21.52 -14.52
C TYR A 426 8.76 20.40 -13.84
N ILE A 427 9.96 20.05 -14.32
CA ILE A 427 10.77 18.99 -13.71
C ILE A 427 11.11 19.32 -12.25
N PRO A 428 11.65 20.51 -11.91
CA PRO A 428 11.92 20.88 -10.53
C PRO A 428 10.69 20.83 -9.62
N ALA A 429 9.54 21.31 -10.11
CA ALA A 429 8.30 21.33 -9.33
C ALA A 429 7.76 19.93 -9.04
N ILE A 430 7.86 18.99 -9.98
CA ILE A 430 7.37 17.62 -9.77
C ILE A 430 8.34 16.74 -8.98
N LEU A 431 9.61 17.12 -8.79
CA LEU A 431 10.61 16.24 -8.17
C LEU A 431 10.16 15.69 -6.80
N PRO A 432 9.64 16.49 -5.84
CA PRO A 432 9.23 15.97 -4.54
C PRO A 432 8.10 14.93 -4.63
N SER A 433 7.08 15.23 -5.43
CA SER A 433 5.96 14.30 -5.61
C SER A 433 6.39 13.08 -6.42
N PHE A 434 7.23 13.23 -7.43
CA PHE A 434 7.76 12.15 -8.27
C PHE A 434 8.62 11.17 -7.47
N VAL A 435 9.48 11.67 -6.57
CA VAL A 435 10.26 10.79 -5.67
C VAL A 435 9.33 10.01 -4.75
N THR A 436 8.34 10.68 -4.17
CA THR A 436 7.34 10.01 -3.31
C THR A 436 6.57 8.94 -4.11
N GLY A 437 6.11 9.27 -5.32
CA GLY A 437 5.46 8.33 -6.23
C GLY A 437 6.36 7.18 -6.66
N SER A 438 7.66 7.44 -6.84
CA SER A 438 8.64 6.41 -7.18
C SER A 438 8.84 5.39 -6.06
N ILE A 439 8.92 5.84 -4.81
CA ILE A 439 9.02 4.95 -3.64
C ILE A 439 7.80 4.01 -3.61
N THR A 440 6.59 4.56 -3.77
CA THR A 440 5.36 3.77 -3.80
C THR A 440 5.30 2.83 -5.00
N ALA A 441 5.66 3.30 -6.19
CA ALA A 441 5.68 2.50 -7.42
C ALA A 441 6.62 1.29 -7.29
N ILE A 442 7.84 1.52 -6.83
CA ILE A 442 8.85 0.48 -6.63
C ILE A 442 8.39 -0.54 -5.58
N GLY A 443 7.80 -0.08 -4.47
CA GLY A 443 7.21 -0.95 -3.45
C GLY A 443 6.13 -1.87 -4.02
N GLY A 444 5.25 -1.33 -4.87
CA GLY A 444 4.26 -2.11 -5.63
C GLY A 444 4.90 -3.06 -6.64
N ALA A 445 5.95 -2.62 -7.32
CA ALA A 445 6.68 -3.40 -8.33
C ALA A 445 7.32 -4.65 -7.74
N TRP A 446 7.97 -4.56 -6.58
CA TRP A 446 8.57 -5.70 -5.91
C TRP A 446 7.55 -6.76 -5.51
N ASN A 447 6.35 -6.34 -5.09
CA ASN A 447 5.26 -7.26 -4.79
C ASN A 447 4.70 -7.91 -6.06
N ALA A 448 4.44 -7.12 -7.09
CA ALA A 448 3.96 -7.62 -8.37
C ALA A 448 4.97 -8.54 -9.06
N LEU A 449 6.28 -8.28 -8.89
CA LEU A 449 7.37 -9.06 -9.46
C LEU A 449 7.30 -10.53 -9.03
N ILE A 450 6.98 -10.82 -7.76
CA ILE A 450 6.95 -12.19 -7.26
C ILE A 450 5.96 -13.04 -8.06
N VAL A 451 4.78 -12.49 -8.32
CA VAL A 451 3.71 -13.13 -9.12
C VAL A 451 4.05 -13.12 -10.61
N ALA A 452 4.72 -12.06 -11.07
CA ALA A 452 5.10 -11.89 -12.47
C ALA A 452 6.16 -12.91 -12.91
N GLU A 453 7.09 -13.27 -12.02
CA GLU A 453 8.19 -14.20 -12.34
C GLU A 453 7.76 -15.67 -12.30
N TYR A 454 6.81 -16.00 -11.42
CA TYR A 454 6.24 -17.33 -11.37
C TYR A 454 4.82 -17.30 -10.84
N PHE A 455 3.91 -17.95 -11.56
CA PHE A 455 2.54 -18.11 -11.13
C PHE A 455 1.96 -19.41 -11.69
N SER A 456 1.21 -20.12 -10.84
CA SER A 456 0.50 -21.35 -11.18
C SER A 456 -0.93 -21.34 -10.64
N VAL A 457 -1.84 -22.01 -11.36
CA VAL A 457 -3.23 -22.21 -10.94
C VAL A 457 -3.49 -23.71 -10.85
N GLY A 458 -4.06 -24.16 -9.74
CA GLY A 458 -4.53 -25.52 -9.57
C GLY A 458 -6.00 -25.66 -9.94
N SER A 459 -6.31 -26.76 -10.62
CA SER A 459 -7.68 -27.23 -10.89
C SER A 459 -7.78 -28.70 -10.48
N GLY A 460 -8.44 -28.97 -9.35
CA GLY A 460 -8.51 -30.32 -8.78
C GLY A 460 -7.13 -30.82 -8.33
N ALA A 461 -6.68 -31.96 -8.89
CA ALA A 461 -5.37 -32.54 -8.59
C ALA A 461 -4.23 -32.02 -9.50
N SER A 462 -4.54 -31.20 -10.50
CA SER A 462 -3.58 -30.73 -11.50
C SER A 462 -3.20 -29.27 -11.25
N THR A 463 -1.89 -28.99 -11.17
CA THR A 463 -1.35 -27.62 -11.12
C THR A 463 -0.80 -27.23 -12.49
N THR A 464 -1.32 -26.15 -13.06
CA THR A 464 -0.87 -25.59 -14.35
C THR A 464 -0.05 -24.34 -14.09
N VAL A 465 1.22 -24.34 -14.52
CA VAL A 465 2.06 -23.14 -14.49
C VAL A 465 1.59 -22.19 -15.59
N MET A 466 1.18 -20.98 -15.20
CA MET A 466 0.64 -19.96 -16.11
C MET A 466 1.75 -19.08 -16.70
N THR A 467 2.75 -18.76 -15.89
CA THR A 467 3.89 -17.95 -16.32
C THR A 467 5.11 -18.37 -15.53
N GLN A 468 6.22 -18.52 -16.23
CA GLN A 468 7.51 -18.85 -15.64
C GLN A 468 8.63 -18.18 -16.45
N VAL A 469 9.32 -17.23 -15.83
CA VAL A 469 10.48 -16.57 -16.43
C VAL A 469 11.74 -17.43 -16.36
N GLY A 470 12.79 -17.05 -17.08
CA GLY A 470 14.07 -17.79 -17.09
C GLY A 470 14.70 -17.90 -15.70
N GLY A 471 14.75 -16.81 -14.96
CA GLY A 471 15.24 -16.75 -13.57
C GLY A 471 14.73 -15.50 -12.85
N GLY A 472 14.62 -15.55 -11.53
CA GLY A 472 14.06 -14.46 -10.71
C GLY A 472 13.84 -14.91 -9.27
N ILE A 473 13.86 -13.96 -8.33
CA ILE A 473 13.72 -14.22 -6.90
C ILE A 473 12.35 -14.76 -6.54
N GLY A 474 11.29 -14.30 -7.20
CA GLY A 474 9.92 -14.80 -7.02
C GLY A 474 9.80 -16.25 -7.45
N LYS A 475 10.41 -16.59 -8.60
CA LYS A 475 10.50 -17.97 -9.08
C LYS A 475 11.25 -18.88 -8.11
N LEU A 476 12.41 -18.45 -7.60
CA LEU A 476 13.16 -19.25 -6.63
C LEU A 476 12.37 -19.49 -5.35
N LEU A 477 11.72 -18.45 -4.84
CA LEU A 477 10.88 -18.52 -3.65
C LEU A 477 9.73 -19.52 -3.83
N ASP A 478 9.02 -19.47 -4.96
CA ASP A 478 7.88 -20.34 -5.19
C ASP A 478 8.30 -21.80 -5.42
N LEU A 479 9.36 -22.04 -6.19
CA LEU A 479 9.92 -23.38 -6.35
C LEU A 479 10.39 -23.98 -5.02
N ALA A 480 11.05 -23.19 -4.17
CA ALA A 480 11.46 -23.63 -2.84
C ALA A 480 10.26 -23.98 -1.95
N THR A 481 9.15 -23.25 -2.09
CA THR A 481 7.89 -23.54 -1.40
C THR A 481 7.29 -24.87 -1.86
N PHE A 482 7.16 -25.08 -3.18
CA PHE A 482 6.61 -26.32 -3.74
C PHE A 482 7.46 -27.55 -3.42
N GLN A 483 8.78 -27.38 -3.31
CA GLN A 483 9.69 -28.44 -2.90
C GLN A 483 9.68 -28.69 -1.38
N GLY A 484 8.95 -27.88 -0.59
CA GLY A 484 8.91 -27.97 0.87
C GLY A 484 10.23 -27.60 1.56
N SER A 485 11.13 -26.91 0.85
CA SER A 485 12.44 -26.55 1.36
C SER A 485 12.38 -25.22 2.13
N LEU A 486 12.09 -25.32 3.43
CA LEU A 486 12.03 -24.16 4.33
C LEU A 486 13.30 -23.29 4.28
N MET A 487 14.49 -23.91 4.26
CA MET A 487 15.76 -23.18 4.24
C MET A 487 15.88 -22.26 3.03
N HIS A 488 15.75 -22.81 1.81
CA HIS A 488 15.83 -22.04 0.56
C HIS A 488 14.74 -20.96 0.46
N MET A 489 13.53 -21.24 0.94
CA MET A 489 12.43 -20.28 1.01
C MET A 489 12.79 -19.08 1.91
N PHE A 490 13.27 -19.34 3.12
CA PHE A 490 13.69 -18.28 4.06
C PHE A 490 14.89 -17.49 3.54
N LEU A 491 15.88 -18.15 2.92
CA LEU A 491 17.04 -17.47 2.35
C LEU A 491 16.65 -16.57 1.17
N ALA A 492 15.81 -17.05 0.24
CA ALA A 492 15.33 -16.25 -0.88
C ALA A 492 14.55 -15.02 -0.41
N LEU A 493 13.63 -15.21 0.54
CA LEU A 493 12.85 -14.12 1.14
C LEU A 493 13.76 -13.10 1.83
N ALA A 494 14.67 -13.55 2.68
CA ALA A 494 15.54 -12.65 3.43
C ALA A 494 16.51 -11.89 2.51
N ALA A 495 16.98 -12.52 1.42
CA ALA A 495 17.80 -11.84 0.42
C ALA A 495 17.04 -10.73 -0.30
N MET A 496 15.78 -10.99 -0.65
CA MET A 496 14.90 -9.99 -1.23
C MET A 496 14.67 -8.81 -0.28
N VAL A 497 14.36 -9.09 0.99
CA VAL A 497 14.17 -8.06 2.03
C VAL A 497 15.42 -7.20 2.17
N VAL A 498 16.60 -7.82 2.29
CA VAL A 498 17.87 -7.09 2.38
C VAL A 498 18.09 -6.21 1.16
N MET A 499 17.83 -6.71 -0.06
CA MET A 499 17.99 -5.92 -1.27
C MET A 499 17.05 -4.69 -1.27
N VAL A 500 15.77 -4.88 -0.94
CA VAL A 500 14.79 -3.78 -0.88
C VAL A 500 15.18 -2.76 0.20
N MET A 501 15.61 -3.22 1.38
CA MET A 501 16.06 -2.35 2.47
C MET A 501 17.31 -1.53 2.08
N VAL A 502 18.29 -2.16 1.44
CA VAL A 502 19.50 -1.48 0.96
C VAL A 502 19.15 -0.41 -0.07
N ILE A 503 18.28 -0.73 -1.04
CA ILE A 503 17.79 0.24 -2.03
C ILE A 503 17.05 1.39 -1.35
N ASN A 504 16.12 1.08 -0.43
CA ASN A 504 15.36 2.10 0.29
C ASN A 504 16.27 3.09 1.03
N ARG A 505 17.27 2.57 1.72
CA ARG A 505 18.19 3.39 2.50
C ARG A 505 19.19 4.17 1.66
N LEU A 506 19.81 3.52 0.67
CA LEU A 506 20.90 4.13 -0.09
C LEU A 506 20.39 5.05 -1.21
N VAL A 507 19.24 4.74 -1.81
CA VAL A 507 18.70 5.49 -2.94
C VAL A 507 17.55 6.38 -2.48
N TRP A 508 16.46 5.79 -1.99
CA TRP A 508 15.21 6.51 -1.77
C TRP A 508 15.28 7.53 -0.64
N GLN A 509 15.74 7.14 0.55
CA GLN A 509 15.86 8.05 1.70
C GLN A 509 16.80 9.22 1.40
N ARG A 510 17.92 8.97 0.71
CA ARG A 510 18.87 10.03 0.32
C ARG A 510 18.27 10.99 -0.69
N LEU A 511 17.62 10.45 -1.72
CA LEU A 511 16.99 11.26 -2.76
C LEU A 511 15.84 12.10 -2.20
N TYR A 512 14.98 11.50 -1.38
CA TYR A 512 13.89 12.19 -0.70
C TYR A 512 14.41 13.35 0.16
N ARG A 513 15.44 13.11 0.98
CA ARG A 513 16.06 14.15 1.82
C ARG A 513 16.66 15.28 0.98
N HIS A 514 17.35 14.95 -0.12
CA HIS A 514 17.95 15.96 -0.99
C HIS A 514 16.89 16.84 -1.67
N VAL A 515 15.84 16.22 -2.20
CA VAL A 515 14.78 16.93 -2.92
C VAL A 515 13.93 17.78 -1.98
N THR A 516 13.59 17.27 -0.80
CA THR A 516 12.84 18.03 0.20
C THR A 516 13.61 19.22 0.76
N LEU A 517 14.93 19.12 0.93
CA LEU A 517 15.75 20.26 1.38
C LEU A 517 15.94 21.32 0.29
N LYS A 518 16.07 20.91 -0.97
CA LYS A 518 16.38 21.82 -2.09
C LYS A 518 15.17 22.53 -2.68
N TYR A 519 14.01 21.87 -2.68
CA TYR A 519 12.80 22.35 -3.35
C TYR A 519 11.63 22.61 -2.39
N ARG A 520 11.89 22.71 -1.08
CA ARG A 520 10.90 23.25 -0.13
C ARG A 520 10.68 24.71 -0.49
N ILE A 521 9.50 25.00 -1.02
CA ILE A 521 9.00 26.38 -1.12
C ILE A 521 8.42 26.66 0.27
N GLU A 522 9.22 27.25 1.15
CA GLU A 522 8.73 27.91 2.38
C GLU A 522 8.30 29.34 2.05
#